data_AF-A0A3N5AMI0-F1
#
_entry.id   AF-A0A3N5AMI0-F1
#
_cell.length_a   1.000
_cell.length_b   1.000
_cell.length_c   1.000
_cell.angle_alpha   90.00
_cell.angle_beta   90.00
_cell.angle_gamma   90.00
#
_symmetry.space_group_name_H-M   'P 1'
#
loop_
_entity.id
_entity.type
_entity.pdbx_description
1 polymer ?
#
loop_
_entity_poly.entity_id
_entity_poly.type
_entity_poly.pdbx_seq_one_letter_code
_entity_poly.pdbx_strand_id
1 'polypeptide(L)'
;MPDRRQPDPSTDDNPFAAPPEGRPDQPWQPRQPQRPRDGGGPSGPSGPSGPNPGQEPGGPARWDPMDPVQRRARYAMLAGMWGFFFGIFGIPSVGLLLGALAMYWGISALRGRPATPADPAKGTPARPGGLSALGPAARPQRAAAISGLVSATLALLLAGTSYGLQLAYKDFYVCREDALTQTAELQCNTLLPDNVVGNVLKVQR
;
A
#
# COMPACT_ATOMS: atom_id res chain seq x y z
N MET A 1 23.05 15.07 50.69
CA MET A 1 22.29 14.38 49.61
C MET A 1 22.67 14.99 48.28
N PRO A 2 23.32 14.25 47.35
CA PRO A 2 23.31 14.60 45.95
C PRO A 2 21.98 14.13 45.33
N ASP A 3 21.33 14.98 44.53
CA ASP A 3 20.49 14.62 43.36
C ASP A 3 19.45 15.71 43.08
N ARG A 4 19.80 16.62 42.17
CA ARG A 4 18.85 17.16 41.19
C ARG A 4 19.55 17.08 39.85
N ARG A 5 19.26 16.02 39.08
CA ARG A 5 19.60 15.99 37.66
C ARG A 5 18.95 17.22 37.04
N GLN A 6 19.77 18.16 36.56
CA GLN A 6 19.29 19.20 35.66
C GLN A 6 18.70 18.48 34.44
N PRO A 7 17.47 18.81 34.01
CA PRO A 7 16.91 18.22 32.81
C PRO A 7 17.82 18.58 31.62
N ASP A 8 18.20 17.54 30.88
CA ASP A 8 19.03 17.62 29.69
C ASP A 8 18.30 18.50 28.64
N PRO A 9 18.94 19.49 27.99
CA PRO A 9 18.30 20.39 27.02
C PRO A 9 17.62 19.65 25.85
N SER A 10 17.99 18.40 25.60
CA SER A 10 17.32 17.50 24.65
C SER A 10 15.88 17.14 25.04
N THR A 11 15.51 17.28 26.30
CA THR A 11 14.15 17.03 26.81
C THR A 11 13.18 18.15 26.42
N ASP A 12 13.68 19.38 26.28
CA ASP A 12 12.87 20.55 25.88
C ASP A 12 12.44 20.49 24.41
N ASP A 13 13.17 19.73 23.58
CA ASP A 13 12.84 19.45 22.18
C ASP A 13 11.84 18.29 22.01
N ASN A 14 11.43 17.63 23.10
CA ASN A 14 10.44 16.56 23.03
C ASN A 14 9.02 17.14 22.85
N PRO A 15 8.34 16.83 21.73
CA PRO A 15 7.00 17.36 21.43
C PRO A 15 5.91 16.88 22.42
N PHE A 16 6.21 15.87 23.24
CA PHE A 16 5.31 15.30 24.25
C PHE A 16 5.74 15.56 25.69
N ALA A 17 6.80 16.34 25.93
CA ALA A 17 7.21 16.69 27.30
C ALA A 17 6.15 17.58 27.97
N ALA A 18 5.89 17.30 29.25
CA ALA A 18 5.05 18.15 30.09
C ALA A 18 5.60 19.58 30.11
N PRO A 19 4.74 20.62 30.17
CA PRO A 19 5.21 22.00 30.29
C PRO A 19 6.15 22.17 31.49
N PRO A 20 7.21 22.98 31.37
CA PRO A 20 8.09 23.27 32.50
C PRO A 20 7.32 23.96 33.63
N GLU A 21 7.62 23.55 34.87
CA GLU A 21 6.96 24.03 36.08
C GLU A 21 7.15 25.56 36.25
N GLY A 22 6.09 26.27 36.64
CA GLY A 22 6.13 27.72 36.92
C GLY A 22 5.56 28.64 35.84
N ARG A 23 4.91 28.10 34.80
CA ARG A 23 4.14 28.90 33.82
C ARG A 23 2.63 28.77 34.04
N PRO A 24 1.84 29.78 33.67
CA PRO A 24 0.38 29.67 33.67
C PRO A 24 -0.08 28.55 32.76
N ASP A 25 -1.14 27.83 33.15
CA ASP A 25 -1.72 26.76 32.34
C ASP A 25 -2.16 27.31 30.97
N GLN A 26 -1.58 26.78 29.90
CA GLN A 26 -1.94 27.10 28.53
C GLN A 26 -2.52 25.87 27.84
N PRO A 27 -3.52 26.03 26.95
CA PRO A 27 -4.01 24.93 26.14
C PRO A 27 -2.86 24.32 25.34
N TRP A 28 -2.79 22.99 25.30
CA TRP A 28 -1.70 22.27 24.65
C TRP A 28 -1.63 22.62 23.15
N GLN A 29 -0.45 23.01 22.67
CA GLN A 29 -0.16 23.30 21.26
C GLN A 29 1.04 22.47 20.78
N PRO A 30 0.98 21.85 19.59
CA PRO A 30 2.13 21.14 19.02
C PRO A 30 3.31 22.10 18.80
N ARG A 31 4.45 21.84 19.43
CA ARG A 31 5.69 22.58 19.18
C ARG A 31 6.20 22.23 17.77
N GLN A 32 6.25 23.21 16.86
CA GLN A 32 6.88 23.00 15.55
C GLN A 32 8.38 22.77 15.76
N PRO A 33 9.00 21.73 15.16
CA PRO A 33 10.42 21.49 15.30
C PRO A 33 11.17 22.71 14.74
N GLN A 34 11.81 23.45 15.64
CA GLN A 34 12.61 24.60 15.28
C GLN A 34 13.87 24.07 14.58
N ARG A 35 14.05 24.41 13.30
CA ARG A 35 15.34 24.19 12.65
C ARG A 35 16.41 24.93 13.46
N PRO A 36 17.59 24.33 13.70
CA PRO A 36 18.70 25.03 14.32
C PRO A 36 18.98 26.31 13.53
N ARG A 37 18.81 27.46 14.18
CA ARG A 37 19.11 28.76 13.61
C ARG A 37 20.46 29.18 14.17
N ASP A 38 21.51 28.90 13.41
CA ASP A 38 22.81 29.49 13.64
C ASP A 38 22.72 31.01 13.38
N GLY A 39 23.15 31.84 14.34
CA GLY A 39 23.42 33.26 14.14
C GLY A 39 22.50 34.22 14.92
N GLY A 40 23.11 34.95 15.85
CA GLY A 40 22.44 35.79 16.87
C GLY A 40 21.95 37.16 16.43
N GLY A 41 21.29 37.85 17.37
CA GLY A 41 20.89 39.26 17.30
C GLY A 41 19.59 39.58 18.06
N PRO A 42 19.55 40.55 19.00
CA PRO A 42 18.37 40.86 19.81
C PRO A 42 17.46 41.94 19.19
N SER A 43 16.20 41.95 19.66
CA SER A 43 15.16 43.01 19.62
C SER A 43 14.36 43.26 18.32
N GLY A 44 13.01 43.25 18.44
CA GLY A 44 12.04 43.77 17.45
C GLY A 44 11.95 45.32 17.47
N PRO A 45 10.95 46.02 16.84
CA PRO A 45 9.59 45.59 16.46
C PRO A 45 9.05 46.03 15.05
N SER A 46 7.91 45.44 14.64
CA SER A 46 6.86 45.91 13.68
C SER A 46 7.22 46.60 12.33
N GLY A 47 6.76 46.01 11.21
CA GLY A 47 6.60 46.66 9.90
C GLY A 47 5.85 45.76 8.87
N PRO A 48 5.09 46.31 7.91
CA PRO A 48 3.98 45.62 7.23
C PRO A 48 4.41 44.80 5.99
N SER A 49 3.53 43.85 5.66
CA SER A 49 3.54 42.89 4.55
C SER A 49 4.20 43.40 3.24
N GLY A 50 5.38 42.85 2.93
CA GLY A 50 5.98 42.88 1.59
C GLY A 50 5.72 41.57 0.84
N PRO A 51 5.48 41.58 -0.48
CA PRO A 51 5.28 40.38 -1.27
C PRO A 51 6.63 39.67 -1.46
N ASN A 52 6.78 38.50 -0.86
CA ASN A 52 8.02 37.72 -0.89
C ASN A 52 8.26 37.14 -2.30
N PRO A 53 9.34 37.51 -3.03
CA PRO A 53 9.68 36.92 -4.32
C PRO A 53 10.63 35.75 -4.06
N GLY A 54 10.12 34.52 -4.11
CA GLY A 54 10.95 33.35 -3.84
C GLY A 54 10.13 32.09 -3.61
N GLN A 55 9.26 31.76 -4.56
CA GLN A 55 8.64 30.44 -4.59
C GLN A 55 9.71 29.42 -5.03
N GLU A 56 10.48 28.93 -4.07
CA GLU A 56 11.41 27.83 -4.30
C GLU A 56 10.64 26.61 -4.86
N PRO A 57 11.16 25.92 -5.89
CA PRO A 57 10.55 24.71 -6.44
C PRO A 57 10.51 23.59 -5.40
N GLY A 58 9.34 23.36 -4.82
CA GLY A 58 8.90 22.10 -4.22
C GLY A 58 9.93 21.34 -3.37
N GLY A 59 9.95 21.63 -2.06
CA GLY A 59 10.50 20.69 -1.07
C GLY A 59 9.84 19.30 -1.17
N PRO A 60 10.45 18.23 -0.61
CA PRO A 60 9.97 16.86 -0.76
C PRO A 60 8.48 16.81 -0.38
N ALA A 61 7.64 16.33 -1.30
CA ALA A 61 6.20 16.42 -1.10
C ALA A 61 5.84 15.77 0.24
N ARG A 62 5.27 16.58 1.12
CA ARG A 62 4.86 16.14 2.45
C ARG A 62 3.88 14.97 2.31
N TRP A 63 4.02 13.99 3.18
CA TRP A 63 3.05 12.90 3.33
C TRP A 63 1.64 13.50 3.56
N ASP A 64 0.65 13.10 2.75
CA ASP A 64 -0.74 13.57 2.86
C ASP A 64 -1.68 12.37 3.07
N PRO A 65 -2.24 12.18 4.29
CA PRO A 65 -3.15 11.07 4.60
C PRO A 65 -4.42 11.01 3.73
N MET A 66 -4.81 12.11 3.10
CA MET A 66 -6.02 12.20 2.27
C MET A 66 -5.73 12.00 0.79
N ASP A 67 -4.47 11.80 0.40
CA ASP A 67 -4.10 11.51 -0.98
C ASP A 67 -4.66 10.14 -1.42
N PRO A 68 -5.53 10.10 -2.46
CA PRO A 68 -6.12 8.87 -2.95
C PRO A 68 -5.06 7.86 -3.43
N VAL A 69 -3.90 8.31 -3.91
CA VAL A 69 -2.84 7.43 -4.42
C VAL A 69 -2.14 6.68 -3.29
N GLN A 70 -1.86 7.36 -2.17
CA GLN A 70 -1.25 6.76 -0.98
C GLN A 70 -2.19 5.76 -0.30
N ARG A 71 -3.49 6.07 -0.23
CA ARG A 71 -4.49 5.09 0.23
C ARG A 71 -4.53 3.86 -0.68
N ARG A 72 -4.46 4.08 -1.99
CA ARG A 72 -4.54 2.97 -2.95
C ARG A 72 -3.42 1.96 -2.80
N ALA A 73 -2.19 2.42 -2.59
CA ALA A 73 -1.05 1.55 -2.37
C ALA A 73 -1.19 0.69 -1.10
N ARG A 74 -1.71 1.26 0.00
CA ARG A 74 -1.96 0.53 1.25
C ARG A 74 -3.06 -0.51 1.09
N TYR A 75 -4.15 -0.16 0.41
CA TYR A 75 -5.24 -1.11 0.16
C TYR A 75 -4.81 -2.23 -0.78
N ALA A 76 -3.96 -1.96 -1.78
CA ALA A 76 -3.41 -3.00 -2.64
C ALA A 76 -2.59 -4.04 -1.85
N MET A 77 -1.74 -3.59 -0.91
CA MET A 77 -0.97 -4.50 -0.04
C MET A 77 -1.88 -5.33 0.86
N LEU A 78 -2.84 -4.69 1.55
CA LEU A 78 -3.77 -5.39 2.45
C LEU A 78 -4.65 -6.39 1.69
N ALA A 79 -5.24 -5.98 0.57
CA ALA A 79 -6.07 -6.85 -0.25
C ALA A 79 -5.24 -8.00 -0.86
N GLY A 80 -4.00 -7.74 -1.28
CA GLY A 80 -3.11 -8.78 -1.81
C GLY A 80 -2.72 -9.81 -0.76
N MET A 81 -2.36 -9.35 0.44
CA MET A 81 -2.01 -10.22 1.56
C MET A 81 -3.18 -11.11 1.99
N TRP A 82 -4.37 -10.52 2.17
CA TRP A 82 -5.58 -11.29 2.51
C TRP A 82 -6.07 -12.18 1.37
N GLY A 83 -6.00 -11.71 0.12
CA GLY A 83 -6.40 -12.50 -1.05
C GLY A 83 -5.55 -13.74 -1.24
N PHE A 84 -4.24 -13.62 -1.07
CA PHE A 84 -3.33 -14.77 -1.09
C PHE A 84 -3.60 -15.74 0.06
N PHE A 85 -3.80 -15.22 1.28
CA PHE A 85 -4.17 -16.02 2.44
C PHE A 85 -5.43 -16.86 2.15
N PHE A 86 -6.55 -16.25 1.77
CA PHE A 86 -7.78 -17.00 1.48
C PHE A 86 -7.65 -17.98 0.31
N GLY A 87 -6.78 -17.68 -0.66
CA GLY A 87 -6.43 -18.62 -1.74
C GLY A 87 -5.77 -19.91 -1.23
N ILE A 88 -4.90 -19.83 -0.23
CA ILE A 88 -4.26 -21.01 0.39
C ILE A 88 -5.24 -21.78 1.29
N PHE A 89 -6.07 -21.09 2.07
CA PHE A 89 -6.97 -21.72 3.04
C PHE A 89 -8.25 -22.31 2.43
N GLY A 90 -8.32 -22.47 1.11
CA GLY A 90 -9.40 -23.20 0.44
C GLY A 90 -10.64 -22.37 0.14
N ILE A 91 -10.55 -21.03 0.14
CA ILE A 91 -11.65 -20.14 -0.25
C ILE A 91 -11.24 -19.36 -1.53
N PRO A 92 -11.15 -20.06 -2.69
CA PRO A 92 -10.60 -19.48 -3.92
C PRO A 92 -11.44 -18.33 -4.47
N SER A 93 -12.75 -18.28 -4.19
CA SER A 93 -13.64 -17.19 -4.62
C SER A 93 -13.27 -15.86 -3.98
N VAL A 94 -13.07 -15.86 -2.67
CA VAL A 94 -12.65 -14.68 -1.90
C VAL A 94 -11.23 -14.29 -2.30
N GLY A 95 -10.34 -15.27 -2.44
CA GLY A 95 -8.97 -15.05 -2.92
C GLY A 95 -8.92 -14.40 -4.30
N LEU A 96 -9.77 -14.85 -5.24
CA LEU A 96 -9.89 -14.30 -6.59
C LEU A 96 -10.37 -12.85 -6.56
N LEU A 97 -11.46 -12.57 -5.83
CA LEU A 97 -12.03 -11.22 -5.76
C LEU A 97 -11.05 -10.23 -5.11
N LEU A 98 -10.41 -10.61 -4.01
CA LEU A 98 -9.41 -9.78 -3.34
C LEU A 98 -8.12 -9.63 -4.16
N GLY A 99 -7.68 -10.69 -4.85
CA GLY A 99 -6.54 -10.65 -5.77
C GLY A 99 -6.78 -9.70 -6.94
N ALA A 100 -7.96 -9.76 -7.57
CA ALA A 100 -8.35 -8.85 -8.65
C ALA A 100 -8.43 -7.39 -8.15
N LEU A 101 -8.99 -7.17 -6.97
CA LEU A 101 -9.03 -5.86 -6.34
C LEU A 101 -7.61 -5.35 -6.07
N ALA A 102 -6.75 -6.15 -5.45
CA ALA A 102 -5.35 -5.80 -5.17
C ALA A 102 -4.58 -5.43 -6.45
N MET A 103 -4.79 -6.19 -7.53
CA MET A 103 -4.22 -5.90 -8.85
C MET A 103 -4.68 -4.53 -9.37
N TYR A 104 -5.99 -4.24 -9.34
CA TYR A 104 -6.54 -2.96 -9.79
C TYR A 104 -6.00 -1.77 -9.00
N TRP A 105 -5.99 -1.87 -7.67
CA TRP A 105 -5.53 -0.79 -6.78
C TRP A 105 -4.00 -0.60 -6.88
N GLY A 106 -3.24 -1.69 -7.03
CA GLY A 106 -1.79 -1.67 -7.24
C GLY A 106 -1.41 -0.99 -8.56
N ILE A 107 -2.05 -1.40 -9.67
CA ILE A 107 -1.86 -0.77 -10.98
C ILE A 107 -2.28 0.70 -10.95
N SER A 108 -3.42 1.01 -10.33
CA SER A 108 -3.92 2.39 -10.25
C SER A 108 -3.03 3.30 -9.42
N ALA A 109 -2.41 2.78 -8.35
CA ALA A 109 -1.45 3.53 -7.54
C ALA A 109 -0.15 3.82 -8.32
N LEU A 110 0.36 2.83 -9.06
CA LEU A 110 1.56 2.99 -9.90
C LEU A 110 1.33 3.90 -11.11
N ARG A 111 0.12 3.88 -11.68
CA ARG A 111 -0.26 4.73 -12.82
C ARG A 111 -0.67 6.16 -12.43
N GLY A 112 -0.68 6.50 -11.14
CA GLY A 112 -0.97 7.87 -10.69
C GLY A 112 -0.04 8.87 -11.38
N ARG A 113 -0.62 9.83 -12.12
CA ARG A 113 0.13 10.88 -12.84
C ARG A 113 0.67 11.92 -11.86
N PRO A 114 1.85 12.52 -12.09
CA PRO A 114 2.41 13.55 -11.21
C PRO A 114 1.43 14.72 -11.03
N ALA A 115 1.42 15.31 -9.83
CA ALA A 115 0.63 16.52 -9.56
C ALA A 115 1.04 17.60 -10.56
N THR A 116 0.07 18.13 -11.30
CA THR A 116 0.27 19.39 -12.01
C THR A 116 0.28 20.48 -10.94
N PRO A 117 1.32 21.34 -10.87
CA PRO A 117 1.32 22.48 -9.95
C PRO A 117 0.05 23.31 -10.19
N ALA A 118 -0.54 23.83 -9.13
CA ALA A 118 -1.61 24.81 -9.28
C ALA A 118 -1.05 26.01 -10.06
N ASP A 119 -1.71 26.35 -11.16
CA ASP A 119 -1.35 27.47 -12.01
C ASP A 119 -2.32 28.61 -11.66
N PRO A 120 -1.97 29.53 -10.73
CA PRO A 120 -2.90 30.52 -10.20
C PRO A 120 -3.41 31.48 -11.27
N ALA A 121 -2.67 31.64 -12.38
CA ALA A 121 -3.07 32.42 -13.54
C ALA A 121 -4.20 31.77 -14.37
N LYS A 122 -4.45 30.47 -14.24
CA LYS A 122 -5.48 29.73 -14.99
C LYS A 122 -6.64 29.21 -14.13
N GLY A 123 -6.62 29.45 -12.82
CA GLY A 123 -7.66 28.97 -11.90
C GLY A 123 -7.78 27.44 -11.80
N THR A 124 -6.76 26.70 -12.25
CA THR A 124 -6.78 25.23 -12.26
C THR A 124 -6.50 24.67 -10.85
N PRO A 125 -7.40 23.86 -10.26
CA PRO A 125 -7.17 23.27 -8.95
C PRO A 125 -6.00 22.28 -8.99
N ALA A 126 -5.21 22.24 -7.92
CA ALA A 126 -4.15 21.25 -7.74
C ALA A 126 -4.76 19.84 -7.84
N ARG A 127 -4.33 19.03 -8.82
CA ARG A 127 -4.74 17.63 -8.90
C ARG A 127 -3.90 16.78 -7.95
N PRO A 128 -4.51 15.82 -7.23
CA PRO A 128 -3.77 14.89 -6.38
C PRO A 128 -2.70 14.18 -7.23
N GLY A 129 -1.45 14.25 -6.77
CA GLY A 129 -0.29 13.76 -7.49
C GLY A 129 -0.03 12.29 -7.26
N GLY A 130 0.52 11.64 -8.28
CA GLY A 130 0.99 10.26 -8.22
C GLY A 130 2.20 10.08 -7.33
N LEU A 131 2.56 8.81 -7.10
CA LEU A 131 3.75 8.39 -6.33
C LEU A 131 5.06 9.04 -6.82
N SER A 132 5.11 9.54 -8.06
CA SER A 132 6.26 10.26 -8.62
C SER A 132 6.47 11.64 -8.02
N ALA A 133 5.39 12.32 -7.60
CA ALA A 133 5.46 13.67 -7.03
C ALA A 133 6.07 13.68 -5.61
N LEU A 134 6.05 12.53 -4.92
CA LEU A 134 6.59 12.38 -3.57
C LEU A 134 8.12 12.23 -3.50
N GLY A 135 8.81 12.15 -4.64
CA GLY A 135 10.27 12.00 -4.67
C GLY A 135 10.75 10.83 -3.79
N PRO A 136 11.80 11.00 -2.96
CA PRO A 136 12.29 9.96 -2.06
C PRO A 136 11.24 9.42 -1.05
N ALA A 137 10.27 10.25 -0.65
CA ALA A 137 9.20 9.85 0.28
C ALA A 137 8.21 8.83 -0.33
N ALA A 138 8.27 8.60 -1.64
CA ALA A 138 7.44 7.61 -2.33
C ALA A 138 7.87 6.15 -2.11
N ARG A 139 9.12 5.92 -1.67
CA ARG A 139 9.71 4.57 -1.54
C ARG A 139 8.82 3.57 -0.78
N PRO A 140 8.31 3.86 0.43
CA PRO A 140 7.46 2.90 1.16
C PRO A 140 6.14 2.62 0.44
N GLN A 141 5.56 3.61 -0.25
CA GLN A 141 4.31 3.41 -0.99
C GLN A 141 4.50 2.62 -2.27
N ARG A 142 5.63 2.83 -2.97
CA ARG A 142 6.00 2.00 -4.12
C ARG A 142 6.25 0.55 -3.71
N ALA A 143 6.95 0.33 -2.59
CA ALA A 143 7.17 -1.01 -2.06
C ALA A 143 5.83 -1.69 -1.70
N ALA A 144 4.90 -0.99 -1.06
CA ALA A 144 3.57 -1.52 -0.75
C ALA A 144 2.74 -1.85 -2.00
N ALA A 145 2.77 -1.01 -3.04
CA ALA A 145 2.05 -1.28 -4.28
C ALA A 145 2.63 -2.50 -5.03
N ILE A 146 3.96 -2.63 -5.06
CA ILE A 146 4.65 -3.76 -5.71
C ILE A 146 4.38 -5.06 -4.93
N SER A 147 4.51 -5.04 -3.60
CA SER A 147 4.22 -6.24 -2.80
C SER A 147 2.77 -6.69 -2.96
N GLY A 148 1.82 -5.75 -2.99
CA GLY A 148 0.41 -6.02 -3.29
C GLY A 148 0.21 -6.68 -4.66
N LEU A 149 0.93 -6.25 -5.70
CA LEU A 149 0.85 -6.85 -7.04
C LEU A 149 1.43 -8.26 -7.10
N VAL A 150 2.55 -8.51 -6.42
CA VAL A 150 3.16 -9.84 -6.35
C VAL A 150 2.19 -10.80 -5.64
N SER A 151 1.65 -10.40 -4.50
CA SER A 151 0.66 -11.20 -3.76
C SER A 151 -0.64 -11.40 -4.56
N ALA A 152 -1.12 -10.37 -5.27
CA ALA A 152 -2.29 -10.47 -6.13
C ALA A 152 -2.10 -11.49 -7.26
N THR A 153 -0.94 -11.46 -7.93
CA THR A 153 -0.62 -12.39 -9.01
C THR A 153 -0.60 -13.83 -8.50
N LEU A 154 0.03 -14.07 -7.35
CA LEU A 154 0.07 -15.39 -6.75
C LEU A 154 -1.33 -15.88 -6.31
N ALA A 155 -2.15 -15.00 -5.73
CA ALA A 155 -3.53 -15.32 -5.37
C ALA A 155 -4.38 -15.71 -6.59
N LEU A 156 -4.24 -14.97 -7.71
CA LEU A 156 -4.96 -15.24 -8.95
C LEU A 156 -4.50 -16.55 -9.61
N LEU A 157 -3.21 -16.87 -9.57
CA LEU A 157 -2.69 -18.16 -10.06
C LEU A 157 -3.24 -19.33 -9.25
N LEU A 158 -3.27 -19.23 -7.91
CA LEU A 158 -3.83 -20.27 -7.04
C LEU A 158 -5.32 -20.47 -7.31
N ALA A 159 -6.09 -19.39 -7.35
CA ALA A 159 -7.52 -19.45 -7.64
C ALA A 159 -7.79 -20.01 -9.04
N GLY A 160 -7.07 -19.52 -10.06
CA GLY A 160 -7.19 -20.00 -11.43
C GLY A 160 -6.86 -21.48 -11.58
N THR A 161 -5.81 -21.95 -10.91
CA THR A 161 -5.45 -23.38 -10.88
C THR A 161 -6.54 -24.21 -10.20
N SER A 162 -7.08 -23.72 -9.07
CA SER A 162 -8.15 -24.40 -8.33
C SER A 162 -9.42 -24.57 -9.18
N TYR A 163 -9.90 -23.49 -9.80
CA TYR A 163 -11.07 -23.55 -10.68
C TYR A 163 -10.81 -24.33 -11.96
N GLY A 164 -9.59 -24.25 -12.49
CA GLY A 164 -9.17 -25.05 -13.64
C GLY A 164 -9.24 -26.55 -13.37
N LEU A 165 -8.78 -26.99 -12.20
CA LEU A 165 -8.90 -28.39 -11.78
C LEU A 165 -10.36 -28.81 -11.60
N GLN A 166 -11.21 -27.97 -10.99
CA GLN A 166 -12.64 -28.28 -10.85
C GLN A 166 -13.32 -28.46 -12.21
N LEU A 167 -13.02 -27.59 -13.19
CA LEU A 167 -13.58 -27.69 -14.54
C LEU A 167 -13.06 -28.92 -15.27
N ALA A 168 -11.75 -29.18 -15.22
CA ALA A 168 -11.13 -30.30 -15.92
C ALA A 168 -11.57 -31.67 -15.37
N TYR A 169 -11.84 -31.77 -14.06
CA TYR A 169 -12.29 -33.02 -13.42
C TYR A 169 -13.80 -33.11 -13.25
N LYS A 170 -14.59 -32.10 -13.66
CA LYS A 170 -16.04 -32.07 -13.45
C LYS A 170 -16.72 -33.31 -14.02
N ASP A 171 -16.38 -33.69 -15.25
CA ASP A 171 -17.07 -34.78 -15.95
C ASP A 171 -16.73 -36.15 -15.34
N PHE A 172 -15.50 -36.31 -14.84
CA PHE A 172 -15.11 -37.47 -14.04
C PHE A 172 -15.95 -37.56 -12.75
N TYR A 173 -16.05 -36.46 -11.99
CA TYR A 173 -16.78 -36.47 -10.72
C TYR A 173 -18.28 -36.65 -10.90
N VAL A 174 -18.89 -36.00 -11.90
CA VAL A 174 -20.32 -36.17 -12.22
C VAL A 174 -20.60 -37.61 -12.66
N CYS A 175 -19.79 -38.18 -13.55
CA CYS A 175 -19.94 -39.58 -13.98
C CYS A 175 -19.85 -40.55 -12.79
N ARG A 176 -18.90 -40.32 -11.88
CA ARG A 176 -18.70 -41.16 -10.69
C ARG A 176 -19.84 -41.03 -9.68
N GLU A 177 -20.44 -39.85 -9.55
CA GLU A 177 -21.61 -39.62 -8.68
C GLU A 177 -22.90 -40.25 -9.25
N ASP A 178 -23.06 -40.30 -10.58
CA ASP A 178 -24.21 -40.91 -11.26
C ASP A 178 -24.07 -42.44 -11.49
N ALA A 179 -22.89 -43.01 -11.23
CA ALA A 179 -22.63 -44.43 -11.47
C ALA A 179 -23.35 -45.34 -10.46
N LEU A 180 -24.29 -46.16 -10.95
CA LEU A 180 -25.03 -47.12 -10.13
C LEU A 180 -24.28 -48.44 -9.88
N THR A 181 -23.20 -48.72 -10.63
CA THR A 181 -22.43 -49.97 -10.53
C THR A 181 -20.92 -49.73 -10.54
N GLN A 182 -20.16 -50.62 -9.90
CA GLN A 182 -18.69 -50.60 -9.88
C GLN A 182 -18.08 -50.72 -11.30
N THR A 183 -18.75 -51.39 -12.23
CA THR A 183 -18.31 -51.47 -13.62
C THR A 183 -18.46 -50.14 -14.36
N ALA A 184 -19.54 -49.40 -14.10
CA ALA A 184 -19.73 -48.05 -14.65
C ALA A 184 -18.74 -47.05 -14.06
N GLU A 185 -18.43 -47.18 -12.76
CA GLU A 185 -17.42 -46.35 -12.08
C GLU A 185 -16.05 -46.45 -12.75
N LEU A 186 -15.62 -47.68 -13.10
CA LEU A 186 -14.35 -47.91 -13.80
C LEU A 186 -14.33 -47.32 -15.21
N GLN A 187 -15.47 -47.26 -15.91
CA GLN A 187 -15.56 -46.63 -17.23
C GLN A 187 -15.40 -45.10 -17.13
N CYS A 188 -15.77 -44.47 -16.00
CA CYS A 188 -15.55 -43.04 -15.78
C CYS A 188 -14.06 -42.65 -15.78
N ASN A 189 -13.13 -43.59 -15.54
CA ASN A 189 -11.70 -43.31 -15.60
C ASN A 189 -11.21 -42.87 -16.99
N THR A 190 -12.00 -43.13 -18.04
CA THR A 190 -11.73 -42.64 -19.40
C THR A 190 -11.94 -41.14 -19.57
N LEU A 191 -12.65 -40.50 -18.63
CA LEU A 191 -12.91 -39.06 -18.60
C LEU A 191 -11.82 -38.27 -17.85
N LEU A 192 -10.78 -38.93 -17.32
CA LEU A 192 -9.67 -38.20 -16.74
C LEU A 192 -8.95 -37.41 -17.83
N PRO A 193 -8.65 -36.12 -17.59
CA PRO A 193 -7.85 -35.36 -18.53
C PRO A 193 -6.47 -36.00 -18.69
N ASP A 194 -6.01 -36.14 -19.94
CA ASP A 194 -4.65 -36.57 -20.22
C ASP A 194 -3.66 -35.67 -19.49
N ASN A 195 -2.73 -36.27 -18.76
CA ASN A 195 -1.75 -35.54 -17.97
C ASN A 195 -0.77 -34.80 -18.88
N VAL A 196 -1.05 -33.51 -19.12
CA VAL A 196 -0.18 -32.60 -19.88
C VAL A 196 1.26 -32.60 -19.34
N VAL A 197 1.44 -32.76 -18.03
CA VAL A 197 2.77 -32.89 -17.40
C VAL A 197 3.49 -34.18 -17.84
N GLY A 198 2.76 -35.30 -17.99
CA GLY A 198 3.29 -36.55 -18.51
C GLY A 198 3.65 -36.50 -19.99
N ASN A 199 2.90 -35.73 -20.79
CA ASN A 199 3.21 -35.49 -22.20
C ASN A 199 4.36 -34.48 -22.38
N VAL A 200 4.45 -33.44 -21.55
CA VAL A 200 5.56 -32.46 -21.58
C VAL A 200 6.87 -33.08 -21.09
N LEU A 201 6.84 -33.94 -20.06
CA LEU A 201 8.03 -34.67 -19.58
C LEU A 201 8.44 -35.85 -20.49
N LYS A 202 7.60 -36.25 -21.46
CA LYS A 202 7.90 -37.31 -22.44
C LYS A 202 8.80 -36.84 -23.61
N VAL A 203 9.18 -35.57 -23.69
CA VAL A 203 9.97 -35.00 -24.82
C VAL A 203 11.47 -34.88 -24.49
N GLN A 204 12.01 -35.74 -23.63
CA GLN A 204 13.45 -35.81 -23.32
C GLN A 204 13.94 -37.26 -23.28
N ARG A 205 13.64 -38.05 -24.32
CA ARG A 205 14.39 -39.27 -24.62
C ARG A 205 14.92 -39.22 -26.04
#